data_AF-A0A5N7ZWJ6-F1
#
_entry.id   AF-A0A5N7ZWJ6-F1
#
_cell.length_a   1.000
_cell.length_b   1.000
_cell.length_c   1.000
_cell.angle_alpha   90.00
_cell.angle_beta   90.00
_cell.angle_gamma   90.00
#
_symmetry.space_group_name_H-M   'P 1'
#
loop_
_entity.id
_entity.type
_entity.pdbx_description
1 polymer ?
#
loop_
_entity_poly.entity_id
_entity_poly.type
_entity_poly.pdbx_seq_one_letter_code
_entity_poly.pdbx_strand_id
1 'polypeptide(L)'
;MKKKLEPSFDGAEALARIGANLRTARLRRGETESTLADRLGVSRATIARLERGDGGVSLALALEALLQYGYAEQVFALGDPELDGVGKRLDAVRRPSRGSAGTLHTHRADPSRL
;
A
#
# COMPACT_ATOMS: atom_id res chain seq x y z
N MET A 1 -11.24 -14.02 -25.92
CA MET A 1 -11.19 -12.65 -25.37
C MET A 1 -10.99 -12.77 -23.86
N LYS A 2 -10.06 -12.03 -23.25
CA LYS A 2 -9.89 -12.08 -21.78
C LYS A 2 -11.14 -11.46 -21.14
N LYS A 3 -11.76 -12.18 -20.19
CA LYS A 3 -12.89 -11.66 -19.42
C LYS A 3 -12.44 -10.40 -18.70
N LYS A 4 -13.13 -9.28 -18.94
CA LYS A 4 -12.89 -8.04 -18.21
C LYS A 4 -13.12 -8.31 -16.72
N LEU A 5 -12.17 -7.93 -15.88
CA LEU A 5 -12.34 -7.99 -14.44
C LEU A 5 -13.37 -6.92 -14.06
N GLU A 6 -14.52 -7.36 -13.57
CA GLU A 6 -15.50 -6.46 -12.96
C GLU A 6 -15.14 -6.29 -11.48
N PRO A 7 -14.87 -5.07 -11.01
CA PRO A 7 -14.51 -4.85 -9.62
C PRO A 7 -15.67 -5.23 -8.69
N SER A 8 -15.34 -5.72 -7.49
CA SER A 8 -16.29 -5.76 -6.39
C SER A 8 -16.76 -4.34 -6.04
N PHE A 9 -17.80 -4.22 -5.21
CA PHE A 9 -18.25 -2.93 -4.70
C PHE A 9 -17.07 -2.15 -4.07
N ASP A 10 -16.33 -2.79 -3.16
CA ASP A 10 -15.16 -2.18 -2.50
C ASP A 10 -14.07 -1.80 -3.50
N GLY A 11 -13.83 -2.63 -4.51
CA GLY A 11 -12.86 -2.35 -5.57
C GLY A 11 -13.25 -1.13 -6.41
N ALA A 12 -14.53 -1.01 -6.77
CA ALA A 12 -15.05 0.14 -7.49
C ALA A 12 -14.98 1.42 -6.64
N GLU A 13 -15.30 1.33 -5.35
CA GLU A 13 -15.21 2.45 -4.42
C GLU A 13 -13.74 2.91 -4.24
N ALA A 14 -12.81 1.99 -4.07
CA ALA A 14 -11.39 2.30 -3.98
C ALA A 14 -10.88 3.02 -5.23
N LEU A 15 -11.23 2.53 -6.43
CA LEU A 15 -10.87 3.17 -7.69
C LEU A 15 -11.46 4.58 -7.83
N ALA A 16 -12.73 4.77 -7.48
CA ALA A 16 -13.39 6.06 -7.51
C ALA A 16 -12.72 7.07 -6.55
N ARG A 17 -12.35 6.63 -5.34
CA ARG A 17 -11.64 7.45 -4.35
C ARG A 17 -10.25 7.86 -4.84
N ILE A 18 -9.48 6.92 -5.39
CA ILE A 18 -8.15 7.22 -5.97
C ILE A 18 -8.27 8.24 -7.10
N GLY A 19 -9.21 8.03 -8.03
CA GLY A 19 -9.46 8.96 -9.14
C GLY A 19 -9.84 10.37 -8.67
N ALA A 20 -10.75 10.46 -7.70
CA ALA A 20 -11.18 11.74 -7.11
C ALA A 20 -10.03 12.46 -6.36
N ASN A 21 -9.18 11.71 -5.66
CA ASN A 21 -8.00 12.25 -4.98
C ASN A 21 -7.00 12.83 -5.99
N LEU A 22 -6.71 12.10 -7.08
CA LEU A 22 -5.84 12.57 -8.15
C LEU A 22 -6.41 13.83 -8.84
N ARG A 23 -7.70 13.84 -9.15
CA ARG A 23 -8.38 15.03 -9.70
C ARG A 23 -8.26 16.22 -8.76
N THR A 24 -8.48 16.01 -7.48
CA THR A 24 -8.34 17.07 -6.46
C THR A 24 -6.90 17.58 -6.40
N ALA A 25 -5.91 16.68 -6.40
CA ALA A 25 -4.50 17.01 -6.39
C ALA A 25 -4.08 17.84 -7.62
N ARG A 26 -4.60 17.48 -8.80
CA ARG A 26 -4.39 18.22 -10.06
C ARG A 26 -5.01 19.61 -9.99
N LEU A 27 -6.29 19.70 -9.62
CA LEU A 27 -7.02 20.98 -9.59
C LEU A 27 -6.43 21.96 -8.57
N ARG A 28 -5.96 21.48 -7.41
CA ARG A 28 -5.25 22.32 -6.42
C ARG A 28 -3.96 22.95 -6.95
N ARG A 29 -3.37 22.36 -8.00
CA ARG A 29 -2.16 22.87 -8.67
C ARG A 29 -2.50 23.73 -9.90
N GLY A 30 -3.78 23.93 -10.21
CA GLY A 30 -4.20 24.67 -11.40
C GLY A 30 -3.86 23.97 -12.72
N GLU A 31 -3.63 22.66 -12.71
CA GLU A 31 -3.20 21.92 -13.89
C GLU A 31 -4.38 21.36 -14.68
N THR A 32 -4.25 21.35 -16.01
CA THR A 32 -5.24 20.72 -16.89
C THR A 32 -4.99 19.21 -17.00
N GLU A 33 -6.00 18.44 -17.42
CA GLU A 33 -5.81 17.01 -17.72
C GLU A 33 -4.74 16.80 -18.79
N SER A 34 -4.66 17.68 -19.80
CA SER A 34 -3.65 17.61 -20.86
C SER A 34 -2.24 17.81 -20.30
N THR A 35 -2.05 18.78 -19.41
CA THR A 35 -0.76 19.03 -18.75
C THR A 35 -0.25 17.80 -18.00
N LEU A 36 -1.13 17.12 -17.26
CA LEU A 36 -0.77 15.87 -16.58
C LEU A 36 -0.50 14.75 -17.59
N ALA A 37 -1.31 14.66 -18.64
CA ALA A 37 -1.17 13.65 -19.68
C ALA A 37 0.19 13.75 -20.39
N ASP A 38 0.63 14.98 -20.71
CA ASP A 38 1.91 15.25 -21.35
C ASP A 38 3.09 14.83 -20.45
N ARG A 39 3.02 15.11 -19.14
CA ARG A 39 4.05 14.70 -18.18
C ARG A 39 4.14 13.18 -18.01
N LEU A 40 3.01 12.50 -18.04
CA LEU A 40 2.92 11.04 -17.88
C LEU A 40 3.03 10.28 -19.22
N GLY A 41 3.17 10.98 -20.36
CA GLY A 41 3.29 10.36 -21.67
C GLY A 41 2.05 9.58 -22.12
N VAL A 42 0.84 10.04 -21.76
CA VAL A 42 -0.44 9.38 -22.10
C VAL A 42 -1.41 10.36 -22.76
N SER A 43 -2.54 9.84 -23.24
CA SER A 43 -3.60 10.71 -23.77
C SER A 43 -4.38 11.42 -22.65
N ARG A 44 -4.89 12.63 -22.93
CA ARG A 44 -5.84 13.32 -22.05
C ARG A 44 -7.04 12.44 -21.67
N ALA A 45 -7.56 11.66 -22.62
CA ALA A 45 -8.68 10.74 -22.37
C ALA A 45 -8.32 9.67 -21.32
N THR A 46 -7.06 9.23 -21.28
CA THR A 46 -6.56 8.30 -20.26
C THR A 46 -6.58 8.95 -18.88
N ILE A 47 -6.14 10.21 -18.75
CA ILE A 47 -6.24 10.96 -17.49
C ILE A 47 -7.69 11.14 -17.05
N ALA A 48 -8.58 11.51 -17.98
CA ALA A 48 -10.00 11.65 -17.67
C ALA A 48 -10.65 10.32 -17.22
N ARG A 49 -10.17 9.16 -17.72
CA ARG A 49 -10.60 7.84 -17.25
C ARG A 49 -10.04 7.53 -15.86
N LEU A 50 -8.76 7.83 -15.63
CA LEU A 50 -8.09 7.66 -14.35
C LEU A 50 -8.80 8.45 -13.24
N GLU A 51 -9.09 9.73 -13.48
CA GLU A 51 -9.77 10.60 -12.52
C GLU A 51 -11.22 10.19 -12.22
N ARG A 52 -11.83 9.39 -13.10
CA ARG A 52 -13.16 8.78 -12.89
C ARG A 52 -13.11 7.42 -12.19
N GLY A 53 -11.92 6.88 -11.89
CA GLY A 53 -11.77 5.57 -11.27
C GLY A 53 -12.06 4.40 -12.22
N ASP A 54 -11.77 4.56 -13.51
CA ASP A 54 -11.94 3.46 -14.48
C ASP A 54 -10.89 2.36 -14.24
N GLY A 55 -11.34 1.18 -13.79
CA GLY A 55 -10.48 0.02 -13.50
C GLY A 55 -9.79 -0.61 -14.72
N GLY A 56 -10.08 -0.13 -15.94
CA GLY A 56 -9.34 -0.48 -17.15
C GLY A 56 -8.12 0.41 -17.40
N VAL A 57 -7.86 1.42 -16.56
CA VAL A 57 -6.60 2.17 -16.55
C VAL A 57 -5.54 1.35 -15.81
N SER A 58 -4.29 1.37 -16.30
CA SER A 58 -3.23 0.59 -15.67
C SER A 58 -2.95 1.08 -14.24
N LEU A 59 -2.75 0.13 -13.33
CA LEU A 59 -2.33 0.44 -11.96
C LEU A 59 -1.02 1.26 -11.95
N ALA A 60 -0.08 0.93 -12.85
CA ALA A 60 1.15 1.67 -13.02
C ALA A 60 0.89 3.16 -13.27
N LEU A 61 -0.04 3.54 -14.17
CA LEU A 61 -0.34 4.94 -14.42
C LEU A 61 -0.95 5.64 -13.19
N ALA A 62 -1.82 4.94 -12.44
CA ALA A 62 -2.39 5.50 -11.23
C ALA A 62 -1.31 5.77 -10.17
N LEU A 63 -0.35 4.85 -10.00
CA LEU A 63 0.78 5.01 -9.09
C LEU A 63 1.71 6.15 -9.53
N GLU A 64 2.08 6.21 -10.81
CA GLU A 64 2.91 7.29 -11.36
C GLU A 64 2.25 8.67 -11.17
N ALA A 65 0.93 8.78 -11.40
CA ALA A 65 0.21 10.02 -11.16
C ALA A 65 0.22 10.43 -9.68
N LEU A 66 0.14 9.47 -8.75
CA LEU A 66 0.24 9.74 -7.31
C LEU A 66 1.66 10.22 -6.93
N LEU A 67 2.69 9.55 -7.46
CA LEU A 67 4.09 9.92 -7.24
C LEU A 67 4.41 11.30 -7.81
N GLN A 68 3.91 11.63 -9.00
CA GLN A 68 4.03 12.95 -9.63
C GLN A 68 3.50 14.09 -8.75
N TYR A 69 2.51 13.80 -7.89
CA TYR A 69 1.94 14.77 -6.94
C TYR A 69 2.48 14.65 -5.52
N GLY A 70 3.53 13.86 -5.28
CA GLY A 70 4.23 13.77 -4.00
C GLY A 70 3.60 12.83 -2.98
N TYR A 71 2.76 11.88 -3.40
CA TYR A 71 2.13 10.89 -2.52
C TYR A 71 2.97 9.63 -2.30
N ALA A 72 4.31 9.74 -2.32
CA ALA A 72 5.23 8.61 -2.24
C ALA A 72 5.02 7.75 -0.98
N GLU A 73 4.96 8.36 0.20
CA GLU A 73 4.72 7.64 1.46
C GLU A 73 3.43 6.83 1.44
N GLN A 74 2.35 7.38 0.87
CA GLN A 74 1.07 6.68 0.76
C GLN A 74 1.16 5.50 -0.21
N VAL A 75 1.88 5.66 -1.32
CA VAL A 75 2.11 4.60 -2.31
C VAL A 75 2.96 3.48 -1.73
N PHE A 76 4.05 3.80 -1.03
CA PHE A 76 4.96 2.81 -0.45
C PHE A 76 4.35 2.06 0.74
N ALA A 77 3.40 2.67 1.46
CA ALA A 77 2.63 1.99 2.50
C ALA A 77 1.60 0.98 1.95
N LEU A 78 1.28 0.99 0.65
CA LEU A 78 0.30 0.06 0.08
C LEU A 78 0.80 -1.39 0.16
N GLY A 79 0.06 -2.21 0.90
CA GLY A 79 0.37 -3.62 1.07
C GLY A 79 1.59 -3.88 1.96
N ASP A 80 2.02 -2.90 2.76
CA ASP A 80 3.08 -3.10 3.76
C ASP A 80 2.65 -4.19 4.78
N PRO A 81 3.35 -5.33 4.85
CA PRO A 81 3.06 -6.40 5.80
C PRO A 81 3.17 -5.95 7.26
N GLU A 82 3.93 -4.90 7.54
CA GLU A 82 4.02 -4.35 8.88
C GLU A 82 2.70 -3.70 9.33
N LEU A 83 1.82 -3.36 8.40
CA LEU A 83 0.48 -2.85 8.67
C LEU A 83 -0.58 -3.95 8.68
N ASP A 84 -0.22 -5.19 8.28
CA ASP A 84 -1.13 -6.34 8.30
C ASP A 84 -1.19 -6.99 9.70
N GLY A 85 -2.08 -6.49 10.54
CA GLY A 85 -2.33 -7.04 11.87
C GLY A 85 -2.85 -8.49 11.84
N VAL A 86 -3.51 -8.94 10.77
CA VAL A 86 -3.95 -10.34 10.63
C VAL A 86 -2.75 -11.23 10.34
N GLY A 87 -1.95 -10.87 9.32
CA GLY A 87 -0.73 -11.58 8.94
C GLY A 87 0.23 -11.73 10.12
N LYS A 88 0.48 -10.65 10.87
CA LYS A 88 1.32 -10.67 12.08
C LYS A 88 0.87 -11.69 13.13
N ARG A 89 -0.45 -11.77 13.38
CA ARG A 89 -1.00 -12.76 14.34
C ARG A 89 -0.83 -14.19 13.82
N LEU A 90 -1.07 -14.42 12.53
CA LEU A 90 -0.89 -15.74 11.92
C LEU A 90 0.59 -16.19 11.99
N ASP A 91 1.53 -15.28 11.74
CA ASP A 91 2.96 -15.57 11.83
C ASP A 91 3.41 -15.83 13.27
N ALA A 92 2.88 -15.09 14.24
CA ALA A 92 3.15 -15.34 15.66
C ALA A 92 2.70 -16.73 16.11
N VAL A 93 1.53 -17.20 15.64
CA VAL A 93 1.02 -18.56 15.93
C VAL A 93 1.89 -19.63 15.26
N ARG A 94 2.40 -19.36 14.05
CA ARG A 94 3.26 -20.30 13.30
C ARG A 94 4.67 -20.41 13.86
N ARG A 95 5.18 -19.36 14.52
CA ARG A 95 6.54 -19.34 15.05
C ARG A 95 6.65 -20.34 16.21
N PRO A 96 7.43 -21.44 16.10
CA PRO A 96 7.57 -22.39 17.19
C PRO A 96 8.18 -21.67 18.40
N SER A 97 7.70 -21.96 19.61
CA SER A 97 8.23 -21.43 20.87
C SER A 97 9.63 -21.99 21.15
N ARG A 98 10.63 -21.60 20.36
CA ARG A 98 12.01 -22.01 20.58
C ARG A 98 12.66 -21.04 21.57
N GLY A 99 12.66 -21.46 22.83
CA GLY A 99 13.61 -21.01 23.85
C GLY A 99 13.08 -20.03 24.89
N SER A 100 12.16 -20.45 25.77
CA SER A 100 12.15 -19.89 27.12
C SER A 100 13.25 -20.60 27.94
N ALA A 101 14.45 -20.01 27.92
CA ALA A 101 15.57 -20.23 28.84
C ALA A 101 15.99 -21.68 29.13
N GLY A 102 17.10 -22.11 28.50
CA GLY A 102 17.93 -23.16 29.07
C GLY A 102 18.34 -22.78 30.50
N THR A 103 18.11 -23.73 31.42
CA THR A 103 18.74 -23.93 32.73
C THR A 103 19.62 -22.77 33.22
N LEU A 104 19.08 -21.93 34.09
CA LEU A 104 19.90 -21.18 35.05
C LEU A 104 20.57 -22.22 35.96
N HIS A 105 21.84 -22.53 35.72
CA HIS A 105 22.66 -23.24 36.70
C HIS A 105 22.73 -22.36 37.96
N THR A 106 22.01 -22.77 39.00
CA THR A 106 22.18 -22.27 40.36
C THR A 106 23.58 -22.69 40.85
N HIS A 107 24.58 -21.83 40.62
CA HIS A 107 25.88 -22.01 41.25
C HIS A 107 25.74 -21.65 42.74
N ARG A 108 25.45 -22.68 43.53
CA ARG A 108 25.79 -22.91 44.95
C ARG A 108 26.47 -21.72 45.64
N ALA A 109 25.72 -21.04 46.51
CA ALA A 109 26.33 -20.31 47.63
C ALA A 109 26.88 -21.35 48.61
N ASP A 110 28.18 -21.29 48.87
CA ASP A 110 28.89 -22.13 49.83
C ASP A 110 28.82 -21.47 51.23
N PRO A 111 28.15 -22.08 52.22
CA PRO A 111 28.02 -21.50 53.56
C PRO A 111 29.25 -21.73 54.47
N SER A 112 30.40 -22.19 53.95
CA SER A 112 31.57 -22.53 54.76
C SER A 112 32.72 -21.51 54.76
N ARG A 113 32.47 -20.25 54.39
CA ARG A 113 33.43 -19.15 54.63
C ARG A 113 33.02 -18.31 55.85
N LEU A 114 33.33 -18.84 57.03
CA LEU A 114 33.59 -18.11 58.28
C LEU A 114 35.00 -18.49 58.74
#